data_AF-A0A9E6AA36-F1
#
_entry.id   AF-A0A9E6AA36-F1
#
_cell.length_a   1.000
_cell.length_b   1.000
_cell.length_c   1.000
_cell.angle_alpha   90.00
_cell.angle_beta   90.00
_cell.angle_gamma   90.00
#
_symmetry.space_group_name_H-M   'P 1'
#
loop_
_entity.id
_entity.type
_entity.pdbx_description
1 polymer ?
#
loop_
_entity_poly.entity_id
_entity_poly.type
_entity_poly.pdbx_seq_one_letter_code
_entity_poly.pdbx_strand_id
1 'polypeptide(L)'
;VLGTQFTQNLLADERDWFMDLTEDDLAGLPDFVIDAARAAGAERNRPGPVVTLSRSLIVPFLQFSPRRDLRKKAFAAWTARGANGGETDNREIAAETLALRQERASILGYNSFADFKLETEMAKTPRAVQDLLMRVWEPAKRQADADSKVLQAMMAEDGINDDLAPYDWRYYSEKRRKAEHDLDEAELKPYFQLDRMIEAAFDAANRLFGLEFRALDIPLYHSDARAWEVTRNGEHLAVFIGDYFARSSKRSGAWCSAMRSQKKLGGNTRPVVLNICNFTKGDPALLSYDDARTLFHEFGHALHQMLSDVSYGYISGTSVARDFVELPSQLYEHWLEVPEVLQKFATHAETGEPIPSALLDRLLAAQTYDMGFATVEYVASALVDLAFHKEDAPEDPMAKQAEVLTNIGMPAAITMRHATPHFAHVFAGDGYSSGYYSYMWSEVMDADAFEAFREAGDPFDAETAKKLETHILSAGGSKEADVLYTAFRGRMPGVDALLKGRGLLDVA
;
A
#
# COMPACT_ATOMS: atom_id res chain seq x y z
N VAL A 1 19.83 13.19 8.11
CA VAL A 1 19.24 14.34 8.82
C VAL A 1 17.97 14.79 8.12
N LEU A 2 18.03 15.28 6.88
CA LEU A 2 16.85 15.73 6.12
C LEU A 2 15.69 14.72 6.07
N GLY A 3 15.95 13.46 5.67
CA GLY A 3 14.88 12.44 5.62
C GLY A 3 14.24 12.14 6.98
N THR A 4 15.03 12.17 8.06
CA THR A 4 14.54 12.03 9.44
C THR A 4 13.65 13.22 9.82
N GLN A 5 14.09 14.45 9.55
CA GLN A 5 13.31 15.66 9.79
C GLN A 5 12.00 15.63 9.00
N PHE A 6 12.07 15.28 7.71
CA PHE A 6 10.90 15.15 6.83
C PHE A 6 9.83 14.25 7.44
N THR A 7 10.22 13.09 7.97
CA THR A 7 9.26 12.15 8.58
C THR A 7 8.77 12.62 9.95
N GLN A 8 9.61 13.28 10.74
CA GLN A 8 9.21 13.86 12.03
C GLN A 8 8.21 14.99 11.85
N ASN A 9 8.40 15.83 10.84
CA ASN A 9 7.48 16.90 10.46
C ASN A 9 6.11 16.35 10.07
N LEU A 10 6.07 15.30 9.24
CA LEU A 10 4.82 14.64 8.89
C LEU A 10 4.12 14.01 10.08
N LEU A 11 4.87 13.34 10.95
CA LEU A 11 4.31 12.77 12.18
C LEU A 11 3.73 13.86 13.09
N ALA A 12 4.40 15.02 13.18
CA ALA A 12 3.89 16.17 13.94
C ALA A 12 2.57 16.68 13.36
N ASP A 13 2.52 16.93 12.05
CA ASP A 13 1.29 17.37 11.36
C ASP A 13 0.13 16.38 11.56
N GLU A 14 0.37 15.08 11.44
CA GLU A 14 -0.64 14.03 11.61
C GLU A 14 -1.09 13.82 13.06
N ARG A 15 -0.17 14.02 14.01
CA ARG A 15 -0.47 13.96 15.44
C ARG A 15 -1.32 15.15 15.86
N ASP A 16 -0.93 16.35 15.43
CA ASP A 16 -1.46 17.61 15.92
C ASP A 16 -2.77 18.00 15.23
N TRP A 17 -2.98 17.56 13.97
CA TRP A 17 -4.24 17.76 13.28
C TRP A 17 -5.29 16.71 13.66
N PHE A 18 -6.47 17.19 14.05
CA PHE A 18 -7.70 16.44 14.13
C PHE A 18 -8.88 17.39 13.92
N MET A 19 -10.01 16.85 13.47
CA MET A 19 -11.26 17.59 13.32
C MET A 19 -12.30 17.02 14.28
N ASP A 20 -12.65 17.77 15.32
CA ASP A 20 -13.75 17.42 16.22
C ASP A 20 -15.06 17.35 15.42
N LEU A 21 -15.85 16.29 15.65
CA LEU A 21 -17.18 16.08 15.09
C LEU A 21 -18.23 16.23 16.21
N THR A 22 -19.34 16.89 15.89
CA THR A 22 -20.54 16.85 16.72
C THR A 22 -21.36 15.59 16.41
N GLU A 23 -22.33 15.26 17.27
CA GLU A 23 -23.24 14.13 16.99
C GLU A 23 -24.04 14.33 15.68
N ASP A 24 -24.38 15.58 15.33
CA ASP A 24 -25.04 15.89 14.06
C ASP A 24 -24.12 15.65 12.85
N ASP A 25 -22.80 15.82 13.02
CA ASP A 25 -21.83 15.56 11.95
C ASP A 25 -21.65 14.05 11.67
N LEU A 26 -22.11 13.19 12.58
CA LEU A 26 -22.08 11.73 12.41
C LEU A 26 -23.26 11.18 11.60
N ALA A 27 -24.29 12.00 11.37
CA ALA A 27 -25.50 11.56 10.68
C ALA A 27 -25.18 11.03 9.26
N GLY A 28 -25.61 9.79 8.99
CA GLY A 28 -25.41 9.11 7.71
C GLY A 28 -24.06 8.41 7.55
N LEU A 29 -23.15 8.51 8.52
CA LEU A 29 -21.97 7.66 8.56
C LEU A 29 -22.35 6.23 9.00
N PRO A 30 -21.71 5.19 8.42
CA PRO A 30 -21.77 3.83 8.96
C PRO A 30 -21.22 3.76 10.38
N ASP A 31 -21.77 2.83 11.18
CA ASP A 31 -21.38 2.64 12.58
C ASP A 31 -19.87 2.43 12.75
N PHE A 32 -19.22 1.68 11.85
CA PHE A 32 -17.77 1.46 11.94
C PHE A 32 -16.95 2.75 11.76
N VAL A 33 -17.44 3.74 11.02
CA VAL A 33 -16.77 5.05 10.88
C VAL A 33 -17.00 5.89 12.13
N ILE A 34 -18.20 5.81 12.71
CA ILE A 34 -18.54 6.47 13.98
C ILE A 34 -17.66 5.92 15.11
N ASP A 35 -17.57 4.60 15.23
CA ASP A 35 -16.75 3.92 16.23
C ASP A 35 -15.28 4.26 16.07
N ALA A 36 -14.77 4.28 14.83
CA ALA A 36 -13.40 4.68 14.53
C ALA A 36 -13.13 6.14 14.94
N ALA A 37 -14.06 7.06 14.68
CA ALA A 37 -13.94 8.46 15.07
C ALA A 37 -13.99 8.64 16.60
N ARG A 38 -14.84 7.88 17.31
CA ARG A 38 -14.90 7.88 18.78
C ARG A 38 -13.63 7.30 19.41
N ALA A 39 -13.12 6.20 18.87
CA ALA A 39 -11.88 5.58 19.32
C ALA A 39 -10.67 6.52 19.12
N ALA A 40 -10.62 7.22 17.97
CA ALA A 40 -9.60 8.24 17.72
C ALA A 40 -9.70 9.41 18.70
N GLY A 41 -10.92 9.83 19.06
CA GLY A 41 -11.16 10.86 20.07
C GLY A 41 -10.64 10.44 21.44
N ALA A 42 -10.95 9.21 21.85
CA ALA A 42 -10.48 8.64 23.12
C ALA A 42 -8.95 8.52 23.18
N GLU A 43 -8.29 8.02 22.11
CA GLU A 43 -6.82 7.93 22.05
C GLU A 43 -6.13 9.29 22.21
N ARG A 44 -6.79 10.36 21.75
CA ARG A 44 -6.29 11.75 21.83
C ARG A 44 -6.81 12.52 23.04
N ASN A 45 -7.46 11.85 24.00
CA ASN A 45 -8.08 12.47 25.18
C ASN A 45 -9.04 13.62 24.83
N ARG A 46 -9.83 13.44 23.77
CA ARG A 46 -10.87 14.38 23.31
C ARG A 46 -12.23 13.99 23.90
N PRO A 47 -13.13 14.96 24.16
CA PRO A 47 -14.43 14.69 24.75
C PRO A 47 -15.43 14.03 23.79
N GLY A 48 -15.14 14.02 22.49
CA GLY A 48 -16.04 13.53 21.45
C GLY A 48 -15.30 12.89 20.28
N PRO A 49 -16.04 12.44 19.25
CA PRO A 49 -15.46 11.82 18.05
C PRO A 49 -14.60 12.81 17.27
N VAL A 50 -13.52 12.31 16.67
CA VAL A 50 -12.65 13.12 15.81
C VAL A 50 -12.28 12.39 14.54
N VAL A 51 -12.10 13.13 13.45
CA VAL A 51 -11.42 12.65 12.24
C VAL A 51 -9.94 12.98 12.36
N THR A 52 -9.08 12.02 12.03
CA THR A 52 -7.62 12.19 11.98
C THR A 52 -7.13 12.02 10.55
N LEU A 53 -5.84 12.27 10.30
CA LEU A 53 -5.24 12.09 8.97
C LEU A 53 -4.82 10.62 8.67
N SER A 54 -5.05 9.70 9.61
CA SER A 54 -4.79 8.27 9.39
C SER A 54 -5.66 7.74 8.26
N ARG A 55 -5.05 6.97 7.34
CA ARG A 55 -5.72 6.46 6.14
C ARG A 55 -6.95 5.61 6.47
N SER A 56 -6.87 4.75 7.49
CA SER A 56 -7.95 3.86 7.92
C SER A 56 -9.14 4.59 8.59
N LEU A 57 -9.07 5.92 8.76
CA LEU A 57 -10.19 6.76 9.20
C LEU A 57 -10.57 7.83 8.17
N ILE A 58 -9.60 8.58 7.64
CA ILE A 58 -9.91 9.68 6.72
C ILE A 58 -10.48 9.20 5.40
N VAL A 59 -10.03 8.05 4.88
CA VAL A 59 -10.55 7.50 3.62
C VAL A 59 -12.01 7.06 3.79
N PRO A 60 -12.38 6.24 4.80
CA PRO A 60 -13.78 5.96 5.09
C PRO A 60 -14.62 7.21 5.33
N PHE A 61 -14.10 8.20 6.07
CA PHE A 61 -14.84 9.45 6.27
C PHE A 61 -15.15 10.17 4.94
N LEU A 62 -14.19 10.21 4.01
CA LEU A 62 -14.38 10.78 2.67
C LEU A 62 -15.30 9.94 1.77
N GLN A 63 -15.37 8.62 1.97
CA GLN A 63 -16.28 7.72 1.25
C GLN A 63 -17.73 7.84 1.72
N PHE A 64 -17.95 8.01 3.03
CA PHE A 64 -19.29 7.86 3.60
C PHE A 64 -19.93 9.15 4.10
N SER A 65 -19.17 10.18 4.45
CA SER A 65 -19.76 11.39 5.02
C SER A 65 -20.64 12.12 4.00
N PRO A 66 -21.94 12.31 4.24
CA PRO A 66 -22.80 13.10 3.35
C PRO A 66 -22.46 14.61 3.42
N ARG A 67 -21.70 15.04 4.43
CA ARG A 67 -21.33 16.44 4.68
C ARG A 67 -20.16 16.87 3.80
N ARG A 68 -20.49 17.36 2.60
CA ARG A 68 -19.51 17.85 1.61
C ARG A 68 -18.56 18.92 2.17
N ASP A 69 -19.06 19.81 3.04
CA ASP A 69 -18.26 20.82 3.72
C ASP A 69 -17.18 20.20 4.62
N LEU A 70 -17.51 19.14 5.35
CA LEU A 70 -16.56 18.42 6.18
C LEU A 70 -15.58 17.58 5.35
N ARG A 71 -16.05 16.94 4.27
CA ARG A 71 -15.16 16.24 3.33
C ARG A 71 -14.11 17.19 2.74
N LYS A 72 -14.53 18.39 2.30
CA LYS A 72 -13.63 19.44 1.81
C LYS A 72 -12.58 19.83 2.84
N LYS A 73 -13.00 20.07 4.10
CA LYS A 73 -12.09 20.42 5.20
C LYS A 73 -11.10 19.29 5.52
N ALA A 74 -11.57 18.05 5.62
CA ALA A 74 -10.72 16.89 5.90
C ALA A 74 -9.71 16.64 4.77
N PHE A 75 -10.15 16.69 3.51
CA PHE A 75 -9.28 16.49 2.35
C PHE A 75 -8.21 17.57 2.22
N ALA A 76 -8.57 18.84 2.45
CA ALA A 76 -7.62 19.95 2.42
C ALA A 76 -6.49 19.76 3.45
N ALA A 77 -6.83 19.34 4.67
CA ALA A 77 -5.83 19.05 5.69
C ALA A 77 -4.96 17.83 5.33
N TRP A 78 -5.57 16.78 4.78
CA TRP A 78 -4.85 15.56 4.42
C TRP A 78 -3.81 15.76 3.32
N THR A 79 -4.11 16.63 2.37
CA THR A 79 -3.23 16.96 1.24
C THR A 79 -2.24 18.08 1.56
N ALA A 80 -2.47 18.86 2.62
CA ALA A 80 -1.57 19.93 3.07
C ALA A 80 -0.45 19.48 4.03
N ARG A 81 -0.40 18.19 4.41
CA ARG A 81 0.67 17.65 5.28
C ARG A 81 2.05 18.00 4.72
N GLY A 82 2.93 18.48 5.61
CA GLY A 82 4.27 18.95 5.26
C GLY A 82 4.29 20.27 4.48
N ALA A 83 3.15 20.94 4.28
CA ALA A 83 3.05 22.20 3.54
C ALA A 83 2.28 23.28 4.33
N ASN A 84 2.22 23.16 5.65
CA ASN A 84 1.50 24.07 6.54
C ASN A 84 2.27 25.37 6.88
N GLY A 85 3.50 25.54 6.37
CA GLY A 85 4.42 26.59 6.81
C GLY A 85 5.03 26.31 8.19
N GLY A 86 5.90 27.20 8.66
CA GLY A 86 6.51 27.08 9.98
C GLY A 86 7.49 25.91 10.10
N GLU A 87 7.57 25.31 11.29
CA GLU A 87 8.60 24.30 11.64
C GLU A 87 8.39 22.95 10.96
N THR A 88 7.16 22.61 10.56
CA THR A 88 6.83 21.32 9.93
C THR A 88 6.77 21.39 8.40
N ASP A 89 7.19 22.51 7.79
CA ASP A 89 7.23 22.65 6.34
C ASP A 89 8.37 21.81 5.73
N ASN A 90 8.01 20.98 4.76
CA ASN A 90 8.90 20.04 4.08
C ASN A 90 9.30 20.50 2.68
N ARG A 91 8.82 21.64 2.18
CA ARG A 91 9.12 22.10 0.81
C ARG A 91 10.60 22.43 0.62
N GLU A 92 11.20 23.14 1.57
CA GLU A 92 12.63 23.44 1.55
C GLU A 92 13.47 22.17 1.76
N ILE A 93 13.03 21.27 2.64
CA ILE A 93 13.68 19.97 2.85
C ILE A 93 13.68 19.14 1.56
N ALA A 94 12.57 19.14 0.81
CA ALA A 94 12.49 18.45 -0.47
C ALA A 94 13.45 19.07 -1.51
N ALA A 95 13.50 20.40 -1.61
CA ALA A 95 14.40 21.11 -2.52
C ALA A 95 15.88 20.78 -2.22
N GLU A 96 16.30 20.87 -0.96
CA GLU A 96 17.66 20.55 -0.53
C GLU A 96 17.99 19.07 -0.77
N THR A 97 17.03 18.17 -0.52
CA THR A 97 17.21 16.73 -0.78
C THR A 97 17.47 16.45 -2.26
N LEU A 98 16.73 17.10 -3.17
CA LEU A 98 16.93 16.92 -4.62
C LEU A 98 18.29 17.46 -5.08
N ALA A 99 18.69 18.65 -4.59
CA ALA A 99 19.99 19.23 -4.90
C ALA A 99 21.15 18.32 -4.46
N LEU A 100 21.11 17.81 -3.22
CA LEU A 100 22.13 16.90 -2.68
C LEU A 100 22.17 15.55 -3.43
N ARG A 101 21.02 15.07 -3.91
CA ARG A 101 20.93 13.87 -4.72
C ARG A 101 21.60 14.06 -6.08
N GLN A 102 21.33 15.18 -6.75
CA GLN A 102 22.01 15.52 -7.99
C GLN A 102 23.53 15.65 -7.79
N GLU A 103 23.95 16.37 -6.74
CA GLU A 103 25.37 16.50 -6.40
C GLU A 103 26.03 15.14 -6.19
N ARG A 104 25.40 14.25 -5.42
CA ARG A 104 25.88 12.89 -5.20
C ARG A 104 26.06 12.12 -6.51
N ALA A 105 25.06 12.16 -7.39
CA ALA A 105 25.12 11.47 -8.67
C ALA A 105 26.26 12.00 -9.56
N SER A 106 26.43 13.33 -9.59
CA SER A 106 27.50 14.00 -10.33
C SER A 106 28.90 13.63 -9.81
N ILE A 107 29.08 13.59 -8.47
CA ILE A 107 30.35 13.17 -7.84
C ILE A 107 30.70 11.72 -8.23
N LEU A 108 29.69 10.85 -8.32
CA LEU A 108 29.87 9.45 -8.70
C LEU A 108 30.00 9.24 -10.23
N GLY A 109 29.89 10.30 -11.04
CA GLY A 109 30.08 10.25 -12.50
C GLY A 109 28.83 9.88 -13.30
N TYR A 110 27.63 9.95 -12.70
CA TYR A 110 26.36 9.73 -13.40
C TYR A 110 25.77 11.04 -13.91
N ASN A 111 25.02 10.96 -15.02
CA ASN A 111 24.37 12.13 -15.62
C ASN A 111 23.19 12.65 -14.77
N SER A 112 22.50 11.74 -14.09
CA SER A 112 21.34 12.07 -13.25
C SER A 112 21.28 11.14 -12.03
N PHE A 113 20.49 11.53 -11.03
CA PHE A 113 20.26 10.66 -9.88
C PHE A 113 19.49 9.39 -10.26
N ALA A 114 18.57 9.49 -11.23
CA ALA A 114 17.85 8.35 -11.75
C ALA A 114 18.78 7.33 -12.43
N ASP A 115 19.77 7.78 -13.21
CA ASP A 115 20.79 6.88 -13.79
C ASP A 115 21.59 6.14 -12.70
N PHE A 116 21.99 6.86 -11.65
CA PHE A 116 22.68 6.27 -10.50
C PHE A 116 21.81 5.23 -9.79
N LYS A 117 20.55 5.56 -9.51
CA LYS A 117 19.66 4.68 -8.75
C LYS A 117 19.23 3.45 -9.52
N LEU A 118 18.98 3.58 -10.83
CA LEU A 118 18.37 2.52 -11.62
C LEU A 118 19.37 1.47 -12.13
N GLU A 119 20.68 1.71 -12.07
CA GLU A 119 21.70 0.77 -12.55
C GLU A 119 21.55 -0.65 -11.95
N THR A 120 21.26 -0.72 -10.66
CA THR A 120 21.08 -1.98 -9.92
C THR A 120 19.65 -2.50 -9.92
N GLU A 121 18.71 -1.75 -10.49
CA GLU A 121 17.30 -2.13 -10.56
C GLU A 121 17.02 -2.95 -11.83
N MET A 122 15.87 -3.62 -11.91
CA MET A 122 15.47 -4.36 -13.11
C MET A 122 15.20 -3.44 -14.30
N ALA A 123 14.68 -2.24 -14.06
CA ALA A 123 14.36 -1.27 -15.11
C ALA A 123 15.60 -0.71 -15.82
N LYS A 124 16.75 -0.69 -15.15
CA LYS A 124 18.08 -0.22 -15.61
C LYS A 124 18.20 1.25 -16.00
N THR A 125 17.17 1.86 -16.59
CA THR A 125 17.26 3.21 -17.18
C THR A 125 16.02 4.05 -16.89
N PRO A 126 16.16 5.38 -16.74
CA PRO A 126 15.01 6.28 -16.54
C PRO A 126 14.00 6.21 -17.69
N ARG A 127 14.49 5.98 -18.92
CA ARG A 127 13.65 5.85 -20.11
C ARG A 127 12.74 4.62 -20.04
N ALA A 128 13.26 3.46 -19.64
CA ALA A 128 12.45 2.25 -19.50
C ALA A 128 11.34 2.42 -18.45
N VAL A 129 11.65 3.11 -17.35
CA VAL A 129 10.65 3.47 -16.33
C VAL A 129 9.59 4.40 -16.91
N GLN A 130 9.99 5.46 -17.60
CA GLN A 130 9.05 6.40 -18.23
C GLN A 130 8.14 5.70 -19.25
N ASP A 131 8.70 4.84 -20.10
CA ASP A 131 7.95 4.11 -21.12
C ASP A 131 6.91 3.16 -20.48
N LEU A 132 7.27 2.46 -19.40
CA LEU A 132 6.32 1.64 -18.63
C LEU A 132 5.19 2.50 -18.05
N LEU A 133 5.53 3.56 -17.31
CA LEU A 133 4.55 4.41 -16.63
C LEU A 133 3.59 5.07 -17.63
N MET A 134 4.07 5.51 -18.79
CA MET A 134 3.21 6.13 -19.81
C MET A 134 2.28 5.13 -20.49
N ARG A 135 2.71 3.88 -20.72
CA ARG A 135 1.85 2.81 -21.24
C ARG A 135 0.67 2.51 -20.30
N VAL A 136 0.85 2.69 -18.99
CA VAL A 136 -0.20 2.52 -17.98
C VAL A 136 -1.03 3.79 -17.80
N TRP A 137 -0.39 4.96 -17.87
CA TRP A 137 -1.04 6.27 -17.71
C TRP A 137 -2.19 6.48 -18.68
N GLU A 138 -1.96 6.23 -19.97
CA GLU A 138 -2.91 6.54 -21.03
C GLU A 138 -4.27 5.83 -20.87
N PRO A 139 -4.34 4.49 -20.71
CA PRO A 139 -5.61 3.80 -20.50
C PRO A 139 -6.23 4.14 -19.14
N ALA A 140 -5.42 4.27 -18.09
CA ALA A 140 -5.90 4.64 -16.75
C ALA A 140 -6.59 6.01 -16.76
N LYS A 141 -5.99 7.00 -17.42
CA LYS A 141 -6.56 8.34 -17.57
C LYS A 141 -7.85 8.31 -18.37
N ARG A 142 -7.91 7.55 -19.47
CA ARG A 142 -9.15 7.40 -20.25
C ARG A 142 -10.29 6.84 -19.39
N GLN A 143 -10.01 5.82 -18.59
CA GLN A 143 -11.00 5.24 -17.67
C GLN A 143 -11.41 6.26 -16.59
N ALA A 144 -10.46 6.93 -15.94
CA ALA A 144 -10.74 7.95 -14.94
C ALA A 144 -11.58 9.12 -15.49
N ASP A 145 -11.31 9.58 -16.72
CA ASP A 145 -12.11 10.62 -17.38
C ASP A 145 -13.54 10.14 -17.68
N ALA A 146 -13.73 8.85 -17.98
CA ALA A 146 -15.06 8.26 -18.16
C ALA A 146 -15.81 8.17 -16.81
N ASP A 147 -15.14 7.66 -15.77
CA ASP A 147 -15.67 7.57 -14.41
C ASP A 147 -16.08 8.95 -13.88
N SER A 148 -15.25 9.97 -14.10
CA SER A 148 -15.52 11.36 -13.69
C SER A 148 -16.87 11.87 -14.20
N LYS A 149 -17.25 11.50 -15.43
CA LYS A 149 -18.55 11.91 -16.02
C LYS A 149 -19.73 11.24 -15.31
N VAL A 150 -19.58 9.98 -14.93
CA VAL A 150 -20.58 9.25 -14.15
C VAL A 150 -20.74 9.90 -12.79
N LEU A 151 -19.62 10.16 -12.09
CA LEU A 151 -19.64 10.78 -10.76
C LEU A 151 -20.23 12.20 -10.80
N GLN A 152 -19.91 12.98 -11.83
CA GLN A 152 -20.47 14.32 -12.05
C GLN A 152 -22.00 14.26 -12.25
N ALA A 153 -22.51 13.27 -12.97
CA ALA A 153 -23.95 13.09 -13.17
C ALA A 153 -24.66 12.75 -11.84
N MET A 154 -24.09 11.82 -11.06
CA MET A 154 -24.62 11.48 -9.73
C MET A 154 -24.60 12.67 -8.77
N MET A 155 -23.59 13.53 -8.86
CA MET A 155 -23.51 14.75 -8.08
C MET A 155 -24.60 15.77 -8.45
N ALA A 156 -24.92 15.89 -9.74
CA ALA A 156 -26.02 16.74 -10.20
C ALA A 156 -27.40 16.22 -9.75
N GLU A 157 -27.59 14.89 -9.68
CA GLU A 157 -28.81 14.26 -9.15
C GLU A 157 -29.05 14.57 -7.67
N ASP A 158 -27.98 14.70 -6.88
CA ASP A 158 -28.03 15.17 -5.49
C ASP A 158 -28.25 16.70 -5.37
N GLY A 159 -28.41 17.42 -6.50
CA GLY A 159 -28.62 18.86 -6.54
C GLY A 159 -27.34 19.70 -6.44
N ILE A 160 -26.16 19.08 -6.56
CA ILE A 160 -24.85 19.76 -6.49
C ILE A 160 -24.36 20.00 -7.93
N ASN A 161 -24.42 21.26 -8.38
CA ASN A 161 -24.09 21.66 -9.75
C ASN A 161 -22.68 22.28 -9.90
N ASP A 162 -21.79 22.01 -8.95
CA ASP A 162 -20.36 22.38 -9.05
C ASP A 162 -19.60 21.39 -9.94
N ASP A 163 -18.35 21.70 -10.30
CA ASP A 163 -17.44 20.71 -10.88
C ASP A 163 -17.05 19.65 -9.83
N LEU A 164 -16.91 18.39 -10.25
CA LEU A 164 -16.42 17.29 -9.43
C LEU A 164 -15.02 17.63 -8.89
N ALA A 165 -14.92 17.81 -7.57
CA ALA A 165 -13.67 18.10 -6.91
C ALA A 165 -13.04 16.83 -6.29
N PRO A 166 -11.73 16.84 -5.95
CA PRO A 166 -11.07 15.68 -5.35
C PRO A 166 -11.71 15.14 -4.06
N TYR A 167 -12.32 16.02 -3.26
CA TYR A 167 -13.04 15.64 -2.03
C TYR A 167 -14.46 15.09 -2.27
N ASP A 168 -14.92 15.06 -3.52
CA ASP A 168 -16.19 14.47 -3.93
C ASP A 168 -16.01 13.06 -4.51
N TRP A 169 -14.85 12.75 -5.12
CA TRP A 169 -14.61 11.48 -5.82
C TRP A 169 -14.96 10.26 -4.99
N ARG A 170 -14.39 10.14 -3.77
CA ARG A 170 -14.56 8.94 -2.93
C ARG A 170 -16.01 8.70 -2.53
N TYR A 171 -16.75 9.78 -2.26
CA TYR A 171 -18.15 9.70 -1.88
C TYR A 171 -19.01 9.20 -3.03
N TYR A 172 -18.84 9.78 -4.22
CA TYR A 172 -19.62 9.37 -5.40
C TYR A 172 -19.16 8.03 -5.97
N SER A 173 -17.87 7.70 -5.87
CA SER A 173 -17.33 6.39 -6.25
C SER A 173 -17.94 5.27 -5.40
N GLU A 174 -18.10 5.49 -4.08
CA GLU A 174 -18.78 4.53 -3.21
C GLU A 174 -20.28 4.39 -3.54
N LYS A 175 -20.97 5.52 -3.81
CA LYS A 175 -22.35 5.49 -4.29
C LYS A 175 -22.48 4.69 -5.60
N ARG A 176 -21.54 4.89 -6.54
CA ARG A 176 -21.49 4.16 -7.80
C ARG A 176 -21.27 2.66 -7.56
N ARG A 177 -20.32 2.29 -6.68
CA ARG A 177 -20.06 0.89 -6.32
C ARG A 177 -21.31 0.19 -5.83
N LYS A 178 -22.07 0.85 -4.95
CA LYS A 178 -23.34 0.33 -4.45
C LYS A 178 -24.39 0.20 -5.56
N ALA A 179 -24.49 1.18 -6.46
CA ALA A 179 -25.46 1.17 -7.55
C ALA A 179 -25.17 0.10 -8.63
N GLU A 180 -23.90 -0.09 -9.00
CA GLU A 180 -23.49 -0.97 -10.11
C GLU A 180 -23.22 -2.42 -9.66
N HIS A 181 -22.70 -2.61 -8.44
CA HIS A 181 -22.26 -3.92 -7.95
C HIS A 181 -23.09 -4.46 -6.78
N ASP A 182 -24.06 -3.68 -6.28
CA ASP A 182 -24.85 -4.03 -5.10
C ASP A 182 -23.95 -4.41 -3.91
N LEU A 183 -22.82 -3.70 -3.77
CA LEU A 183 -21.79 -3.96 -2.76
C LEU A 183 -21.64 -2.75 -1.84
N ASP A 184 -22.03 -2.94 -0.58
CA ASP A 184 -21.91 -1.94 0.48
C ASP A 184 -20.75 -2.32 1.43
N GLU A 185 -19.79 -1.42 1.64
CA GLU A 185 -18.68 -1.70 2.58
C GLU A 185 -19.18 -1.92 4.00
N ALA A 186 -20.27 -1.26 4.39
CA ALA A 186 -20.85 -1.41 5.71
C ALA A 186 -21.37 -2.84 5.94
N GLU A 187 -21.80 -3.54 4.87
CA GLU A 187 -22.19 -4.96 4.93
C GLU A 187 -20.98 -5.89 4.98
N LEU A 188 -19.86 -5.51 4.35
CA LEU A 188 -18.63 -6.31 4.35
C LEU A 188 -17.85 -6.21 5.67
N LYS A 189 -17.77 -5.01 6.23
CA LYS A 189 -16.90 -4.68 7.37
C LYS A 189 -17.00 -5.68 8.54
N PRO A 190 -18.20 -6.14 8.96
CA PRO A 190 -18.33 -7.10 10.07
C PRO A 190 -17.67 -8.46 9.83
N TYR A 191 -17.37 -8.84 8.59
CA TYR A 191 -16.73 -10.12 8.25
C TYR A 191 -15.20 -10.09 8.32
N PHE A 192 -14.58 -8.91 8.28
CA PHE A 192 -13.12 -8.75 8.21
C PHE A 192 -12.53 -8.42 9.57
N GLN A 193 -12.56 -9.38 10.49
CA GLN A 193 -11.95 -9.24 11.81
C GLN A 193 -10.42 -9.38 11.72
N LEU A 194 -9.66 -8.48 12.35
CA LEU A 194 -8.18 -8.48 12.33
C LEU A 194 -7.61 -9.85 12.72
N ASP A 195 -8.09 -10.46 13.79
CA ASP A 195 -7.59 -11.73 14.28
C ASP A 195 -7.82 -12.86 13.27
N ARG A 196 -8.97 -12.86 12.59
CA ARG A 196 -9.30 -13.84 11.55
C ARG A 196 -8.47 -13.62 10.29
N MET A 197 -8.16 -12.37 9.94
CA MET A 197 -7.29 -12.06 8.80
C MET A 197 -5.82 -12.44 9.06
N ILE A 198 -5.36 -12.35 10.30
CA ILE A 198 -4.04 -12.89 10.69
C ILE A 198 -4.03 -14.41 10.57
N GLU A 199 -5.07 -15.08 11.08
CA GLU A 199 -5.23 -16.53 10.92
C GLU A 199 -5.25 -16.93 9.44
N ALA A 200 -5.93 -16.17 8.58
CA ALA A 200 -5.97 -16.40 7.14
C ALA A 200 -4.57 -16.30 6.50
N ALA A 201 -3.80 -15.25 6.84
CA ALA A 201 -2.44 -15.08 6.36
C ALA A 201 -1.52 -16.22 6.82
N PHE A 202 -1.70 -16.71 8.06
CA PHE A 202 -0.93 -17.84 8.60
C PHE A 202 -1.33 -19.17 7.97
N ASP A 203 -2.61 -19.41 7.72
CA ASP A 203 -3.13 -20.61 7.07
C ASP A 203 -2.59 -20.73 5.64
N ALA A 204 -2.59 -19.63 4.88
CA ALA A 204 -2.00 -19.62 3.55
C ALA A 204 -0.50 -19.95 3.59
N ALA A 205 0.25 -19.39 4.55
CA ALA A 205 1.68 -19.67 4.72
C ALA A 205 1.94 -21.11 5.16
N ASN A 206 1.06 -21.70 5.96
CA ASN A 206 1.12 -23.11 6.32
C ASN A 206 0.94 -24.01 5.09
N ARG A 207 -0.08 -23.73 4.27
CA ARG A 207 -0.41 -24.54 3.10
C ARG A 207 0.65 -24.44 2.00
N LEU A 208 1.22 -23.26 1.79
CA LEU A 208 2.26 -23.03 0.79
C LEU A 208 3.64 -23.53 1.26
N PHE A 209 3.99 -23.27 2.51
CA PHE A 209 5.38 -23.34 2.98
C PHE A 209 5.55 -24.15 4.27
N GLY A 210 4.51 -24.81 4.78
CA GLY A 210 4.56 -25.62 6.00
C GLY A 210 4.94 -24.83 7.27
N LEU A 211 4.67 -23.52 7.29
CA LEU A 211 4.95 -22.67 8.44
C LEU A 211 3.87 -22.79 9.51
N GLU A 212 4.28 -22.87 10.77
CA GLU A 212 3.42 -22.93 11.94
C GLU A 212 3.71 -21.74 12.86
N PHE A 213 2.67 -21.15 13.44
CA PHE A 213 2.75 -19.93 14.22
C PHE A 213 2.24 -20.17 15.63
N ARG A 214 3.10 -19.96 16.63
CA ARG A 214 2.76 -20.11 18.05
C ARG A 214 2.92 -18.78 18.76
N ALA A 215 1.87 -18.28 19.40
CA ALA A 215 1.95 -17.04 20.16
C ALA A 215 3.07 -17.09 21.21
N LEU A 216 3.79 -15.98 21.34
CA LEU A 216 4.84 -15.77 22.33
C LEU A 216 4.40 -14.72 23.34
N ASP A 217 4.52 -15.05 24.62
CA ASP A 217 4.38 -14.12 25.72
C ASP A 217 5.78 -13.62 26.12
N ILE A 218 6.19 -12.51 25.50
CA ILE A 218 7.50 -11.88 25.70
C ILE A 218 7.35 -10.36 25.85
N PRO A 219 8.29 -9.66 26.52
CA PRO A 219 8.30 -8.21 26.54
C PRO A 219 8.41 -7.63 25.12
N LEU A 220 7.48 -6.74 24.78
CA LEU A 220 7.46 -6.01 23.50
C LEU A 220 7.55 -4.50 23.74
N TYR A 221 7.88 -3.76 22.68
CA TYR A 221 8.04 -2.30 22.73
C TYR A 221 6.71 -1.54 22.88
N HIS A 222 5.58 -2.21 22.68
CA HIS A 222 4.24 -1.65 22.84
C HIS A 222 3.26 -2.74 23.29
N SER A 223 2.28 -2.40 24.14
CA SER A 223 1.32 -3.36 24.71
C SER A 223 0.37 -3.98 23.69
N ASP A 224 0.12 -3.28 22.58
CA ASP A 224 -0.73 -3.79 21.49
C ASP A 224 0.06 -4.63 20.47
N ALA A 225 1.39 -4.70 20.57
CA ALA A 225 2.18 -5.55 19.70
C ALA A 225 2.00 -7.01 20.11
N ARG A 226 2.02 -7.90 19.12
CA ARG A 226 1.87 -9.35 19.30
C ARG A 226 3.05 -10.06 18.67
N ALA A 227 3.48 -11.17 19.27
CA ALA A 227 4.62 -11.94 18.78
C ALA A 227 4.26 -13.42 18.60
N TRP A 228 4.88 -14.03 17.60
CA TRP A 228 4.75 -15.44 17.28
C TRP A 228 6.13 -16.06 17.03
N GLU A 229 6.34 -17.26 17.55
CA GLU A 229 7.38 -18.14 17.08
C GLU A 229 6.91 -18.79 15.78
N VAL A 230 7.78 -18.79 14.79
CA VAL A 230 7.53 -19.43 13.49
C VAL A 230 8.38 -20.68 13.39
N THR A 231 7.73 -21.83 13.20
CA THR A 231 8.38 -23.14 13.05
C THR A 231 8.03 -23.81 11.73
N ARG A 232 8.83 -24.79 11.33
CA ARG A 232 8.53 -25.74 10.25
C ARG A 232 9.01 -27.11 10.69
N ASN A 233 8.12 -28.10 10.72
CA ASN A 233 8.43 -29.47 11.19
C ASN A 233 9.09 -29.50 12.58
N GLY A 234 8.66 -28.62 13.48
CA GLY A 234 9.24 -28.47 14.82
C GLY A 234 10.56 -27.70 14.90
N GLU A 235 11.16 -27.27 13.78
CA GLU A 235 12.37 -26.45 13.77
C GLU A 235 12.05 -24.96 13.81
N HIS A 236 12.76 -24.21 14.66
CA HIS A 236 12.65 -22.76 14.75
C HIS A 236 13.19 -22.06 13.49
N LEU A 237 12.34 -21.25 12.86
CA LEU A 237 12.67 -20.47 11.66
C LEU A 237 12.77 -18.97 11.93
N ALA A 238 11.85 -18.38 12.70
CA ALA A 238 11.85 -16.94 12.95
C ALA A 238 11.06 -16.56 14.20
N VAL A 239 11.18 -15.30 14.60
CA VAL A 239 10.19 -14.60 15.43
C VAL A 239 9.49 -13.56 14.56
N PHE A 240 8.17 -13.60 14.52
CA PHE A 240 7.33 -12.62 13.84
C PHE A 240 6.63 -11.73 14.86
N ILE A 241 6.60 -10.42 14.62
CA ILE A 241 5.93 -9.44 15.48
C ILE A 241 4.98 -8.62 14.62
N GLY A 242 3.72 -8.53 15.04
CA GLY A 242 2.70 -7.70 14.40
C GLY A 242 2.29 -6.53 15.32
N ASP A 243 2.33 -5.31 14.80
CA ASP A 243 1.85 -4.10 15.48
C ASP A 243 0.92 -3.32 14.55
N TYR A 244 -0.38 -3.54 14.75
CA TYR A 244 -1.38 -3.27 13.71
C TYR A 244 -2.10 -1.93 13.83
N PHE A 245 -2.14 -1.31 15.02
CA PHE A 245 -3.04 -0.17 15.27
C PHE A 245 -2.39 1.19 15.10
N ALA A 246 -3.14 2.13 14.52
CA ALA A 246 -2.77 3.54 14.46
C ALA A 246 -2.71 4.17 15.85
N ARG A 247 -1.73 5.06 16.05
CA ARG A 247 -1.58 5.86 17.28
C ARG A 247 -0.69 7.07 17.01
N SER A 248 -0.85 8.11 17.82
CA SER A 248 -0.12 9.38 17.72
C SER A 248 1.41 9.28 17.69
N SER A 249 1.98 8.20 18.23
CA SER A 249 3.44 7.96 18.27
C SER A 249 3.99 7.15 17.09
N LYS A 250 3.12 6.65 16.19
CA LYS A 250 3.48 5.81 15.05
C LYS A 250 3.27 6.58 13.75
N ARG A 251 4.26 6.54 12.85
CA ARG A 251 4.12 7.12 11.49
C ARG A 251 3.02 6.38 10.70
N SER A 252 2.30 7.12 9.85
CA SER A 252 1.30 6.55 8.95
C SER A 252 1.90 5.60 7.88
N GLY A 253 1.04 4.76 7.31
CA GLY A 253 1.38 3.76 6.29
C GLY A 253 1.39 2.33 6.84
N ALA A 254 1.97 1.42 6.08
CA ALA A 254 2.30 0.07 6.53
C ALA A 254 3.72 -0.27 6.05
N TRP A 255 4.42 -1.11 6.79
CA TRP A 255 5.75 -1.58 6.38
C TRP A 255 6.19 -2.83 7.13
N CYS A 256 7.08 -3.57 6.49
CA CYS A 256 7.81 -4.68 7.07
C CYS A 256 9.27 -4.28 7.38
N SER A 257 9.85 -4.83 8.44
CA SER A 257 11.25 -4.62 8.81
C SER A 257 11.83 -5.84 9.52
N ALA A 258 13.15 -5.99 9.48
CA ALA A 258 13.87 -6.97 10.29
C ALA A 258 14.61 -6.27 11.44
N MET A 259 14.26 -6.60 12.68
CA MET A 259 15.07 -6.26 13.87
C MET A 259 16.41 -6.99 13.84
N ARG A 260 16.40 -8.22 13.28
CA ARG A 260 17.59 -9.01 13.03
C ARG A 260 17.39 -9.77 11.71
N SER A 261 18.32 -9.64 10.79
CA SER A 261 18.30 -10.37 9.51
C SER A 261 18.79 -11.81 9.67
N GLN A 262 18.40 -12.68 8.75
CA GLN A 262 18.91 -14.03 8.65
C GLN A 262 20.36 -14.04 8.10
N LYS A 263 21.19 -14.98 8.56
CA LYS A 263 22.50 -15.27 7.94
C LYS A 263 23.05 -16.63 8.39
N LYS A 264 23.92 -17.25 7.58
CA LYS A 264 24.71 -18.44 7.97
C LYS A 264 26.15 -18.09 8.39
N LEU A 265 26.68 -16.94 7.94
CA LEU A 265 28.04 -16.52 8.27
C LEU A 265 28.18 -16.25 9.77
N GLY A 266 29.10 -16.99 10.41
CA GLY A 266 29.32 -16.90 11.85
C GLY A 266 28.28 -17.65 12.69
N GLY A 267 27.47 -18.51 12.06
CA GLY A 267 26.42 -19.30 12.71
C GLY A 267 25.06 -19.09 12.05
N ASN A 268 24.17 -20.08 12.20
CA ASN A 268 22.81 -20.02 11.67
C ASN A 268 21.95 -19.07 12.51
N THR A 269 21.88 -17.80 12.09
CA THR A 269 21.10 -16.75 12.74
C THR A 269 19.71 -16.69 12.12
N ARG A 270 18.66 -16.87 12.94
CA ARG A 270 17.26 -16.75 12.52
C ARG A 270 16.76 -15.29 12.63
N PRO A 271 15.90 -14.83 11.70
CA PRO A 271 15.45 -13.45 11.67
C PRO A 271 14.41 -13.14 12.76
N VAL A 272 14.31 -11.86 13.10
CA VAL A 272 13.23 -11.28 13.92
C VAL A 272 12.56 -10.21 13.07
N VAL A 273 11.32 -10.46 12.68
CA VAL A 273 10.60 -9.72 11.63
C VAL A 273 9.41 -9.00 12.22
N LEU A 274 9.12 -7.81 11.70
CA LEU A 274 8.07 -6.92 12.15
C LEU A 274 7.18 -6.53 10.99
N ASN A 275 5.87 -6.68 11.15
CA ASN A 275 4.89 -5.96 10.35
C ASN A 275 4.25 -4.87 11.19
N ILE A 276 4.27 -3.66 10.64
CA ILE A 276 3.63 -2.49 11.23
C ILE A 276 2.50 -2.04 10.30
N CYS A 277 1.29 -1.94 10.84
CA CYS A 277 0.14 -1.34 10.16
C CYS A 277 -0.43 -0.17 10.99
N ASN A 278 -1.42 0.51 10.42
CA ASN A 278 -2.11 1.66 11.02
C ASN A 278 -3.64 1.51 10.96
N PHE A 279 -4.14 0.32 11.28
CA PHE A 279 -5.57 0.04 11.33
C PHE A 279 -6.23 0.77 12.51
N THR A 280 -7.52 1.04 12.38
CA THR A 280 -8.31 1.60 13.48
C THR A 280 -8.40 0.58 14.61
N LYS A 281 -8.09 1.01 15.83
CA LYS A 281 -8.28 0.18 17.04
C LYS A 281 -9.77 0.11 17.38
N GLY A 282 -10.28 -1.10 17.63
CA GLY A 282 -11.66 -1.38 18.02
C GLY A 282 -11.75 -2.73 18.75
N ASP A 283 -12.93 -3.05 19.25
CA ASP A 283 -13.22 -4.32 19.94
C ASP A 283 -14.60 -4.88 19.49
N PRO A 284 -14.64 -5.86 18.56
CA PRO A 284 -13.51 -6.43 17.84
C PRO A 284 -12.90 -5.43 16.83
N ALA A 285 -11.63 -5.60 16.48
CA ALA A 285 -10.98 -4.79 15.47
C ALA A 285 -11.42 -5.21 14.05
N LEU A 286 -12.25 -4.39 13.41
CA LEU A 286 -12.75 -4.62 12.05
C LEU A 286 -11.90 -3.89 11.00
N LEU A 287 -11.47 -4.62 9.97
CA LEU A 287 -10.68 -4.13 8.85
C LEU A 287 -11.58 -3.80 7.66
N SER A 288 -11.20 -2.81 6.85
CA SER A 288 -11.74 -2.74 5.49
C SER A 288 -11.10 -3.86 4.67
N TYR A 289 -11.66 -4.14 3.50
CA TYR A 289 -11.02 -5.07 2.57
C TYR A 289 -9.60 -4.60 2.18
N ASP A 290 -9.41 -3.29 2.01
CA ASP A 290 -8.08 -2.69 1.76
C ASP A 290 -7.11 -2.86 2.94
N ASP A 291 -7.57 -2.73 4.19
CA ASP A 291 -6.74 -2.98 5.37
C ASP A 291 -6.37 -4.47 5.47
N ALA A 292 -7.30 -5.39 5.15
CA ALA A 292 -7.03 -6.82 5.10
C ALA A 292 -6.01 -7.16 4.00
N ARG A 293 -6.13 -6.55 2.83
CA ARG A 293 -5.14 -6.68 1.75
C ARG A 293 -3.77 -6.13 2.16
N THR A 294 -3.74 -4.98 2.84
CA THR A 294 -2.50 -4.41 3.40
C THR A 294 -1.84 -5.37 4.39
N LEU A 295 -2.61 -6.09 5.21
CA LEU A 295 -2.06 -7.12 6.10
C LEU A 295 -1.36 -8.22 5.31
N PHE A 296 -1.99 -8.74 4.24
CA PHE A 296 -1.37 -9.76 3.38
C PHE A 296 -0.13 -9.22 2.67
N HIS A 297 -0.18 -7.98 2.16
CA HIS A 297 0.96 -7.31 1.56
C HIS A 297 2.18 -7.31 2.49
N GLU A 298 2.02 -6.79 3.71
CA GLU A 298 3.12 -6.74 4.67
C GLU A 298 3.58 -8.13 5.10
N PHE A 299 2.66 -9.09 5.17
CA PHE A 299 3.00 -10.47 5.49
C PHE A 299 3.79 -11.16 4.37
N GLY A 300 3.57 -10.79 3.10
CA GLY A 300 4.42 -11.25 1.99
C GLY A 300 5.86 -10.75 2.10
N HIS A 301 6.08 -9.49 2.51
CA HIS A 301 7.41 -9.02 2.90
C HIS A 301 7.98 -9.80 4.10
N ALA A 302 7.12 -10.13 5.08
CA ALA A 302 7.55 -10.90 6.25
C ALA A 302 7.98 -12.32 5.85
N LEU A 303 7.28 -12.98 4.92
CA LEU A 303 7.66 -14.27 4.37
C LEU A 303 9.01 -14.19 3.65
N HIS A 304 9.24 -13.15 2.85
CA HIS A 304 10.52 -12.92 2.19
C HIS A 304 11.67 -12.77 3.21
N GLN A 305 11.43 -12.13 4.35
CA GLN A 305 12.42 -12.06 5.45
C GLN A 305 12.61 -13.40 6.18
N MET A 306 11.51 -14.06 6.54
CA MET A 306 11.52 -15.27 7.39
C MET A 306 12.10 -16.50 6.66
N LEU A 307 11.87 -16.60 5.36
CA LEU A 307 12.30 -17.75 4.54
C LEU A 307 13.70 -17.58 3.93
N SER A 308 14.32 -16.41 4.08
CA SER A 308 15.70 -16.14 3.64
C SER A 308 16.66 -17.24 4.07
N ASP A 309 17.48 -17.75 3.14
CA ASP A 309 18.44 -18.83 3.41
C ASP A 309 19.85 -18.53 2.87
N VAL A 310 20.32 -17.29 3.10
CA VAL A 310 21.57 -16.79 2.54
C VAL A 310 22.76 -16.93 3.49
N SER A 311 23.97 -16.87 2.92
CA SER A 311 25.20 -16.89 3.71
C SER A 311 25.47 -15.56 4.42
N TYR A 312 25.31 -14.45 3.71
CA TYR A 312 25.68 -13.12 4.19
C TYR A 312 24.45 -12.29 4.54
N GLY A 313 24.46 -11.64 5.70
CA GLY A 313 23.31 -10.85 6.16
C GLY A 313 22.99 -9.63 5.30
N TYR A 314 23.94 -9.11 4.51
CA TYR A 314 23.72 -7.93 3.66
C TYR A 314 22.85 -8.22 2.42
N ILE A 315 22.65 -9.50 2.06
CA ILE A 315 21.75 -9.94 0.98
C ILE A 315 20.54 -10.71 1.52
N SER A 316 20.28 -10.66 2.83
CA SER A 316 19.20 -11.43 3.45
C SER A 316 17.84 -10.79 3.22
N GLY A 317 16.85 -11.65 3.04
CA GLY A 317 15.43 -11.28 2.95
C GLY A 317 15.19 -10.26 1.85
N THR A 318 14.55 -9.15 2.21
CA THR A 318 14.17 -8.08 1.27
C THR A 318 15.35 -7.20 0.81
N SER A 319 16.60 -7.67 0.94
CA SER A 319 17.80 -6.98 0.43
C SER A 319 18.01 -7.32 -1.05
N VAL A 320 17.07 -6.89 -1.87
CA VAL A 320 16.95 -7.15 -3.32
C VAL A 320 16.76 -5.82 -4.08
N ALA A 321 16.73 -5.87 -5.41
CA ALA A 321 16.32 -4.73 -6.23
C ALA A 321 14.96 -4.18 -5.75
N ARG A 322 14.82 -2.86 -5.68
CA ARG A 322 13.62 -2.17 -5.24
C ARG A 322 12.43 -2.49 -6.14
N ASP A 323 12.63 -2.59 -7.45
CA ASP A 323 11.57 -2.99 -8.40
C ASP A 323 11.26 -4.50 -8.44
N PHE A 324 11.90 -5.27 -7.55
CA PHE A 324 11.58 -6.67 -7.26
C PHE A 324 11.06 -6.89 -5.83
N VAL A 325 11.36 -5.99 -4.89
CA VAL A 325 11.05 -6.20 -3.48
C VAL A 325 9.54 -6.29 -3.22
N GLU A 326 8.74 -5.60 -4.03
CA GLU A 326 7.27 -5.60 -3.92
C GLU A 326 6.62 -6.84 -4.54
N LEU A 327 7.37 -7.67 -5.27
CA LEU A 327 6.80 -8.90 -5.85
C LEU A 327 6.27 -9.83 -4.75
N PRO A 328 7.05 -10.24 -3.72
CA PRO A 328 6.53 -11.14 -2.68
C PRO A 328 5.37 -10.57 -1.87
N SER A 329 5.35 -9.25 -1.63
CA SER A 329 4.27 -8.60 -0.90
C SER A 329 2.98 -8.59 -1.70
N GLN A 330 3.01 -8.06 -2.92
CA GLN A 330 1.82 -7.97 -3.77
C GLN A 330 1.33 -9.35 -4.22
N LEU A 331 2.24 -10.27 -4.53
CA LEU A 331 1.90 -11.66 -4.83
C LEU A 331 1.06 -12.25 -3.69
N TYR A 332 1.47 -12.03 -2.44
CA TYR A 332 0.78 -12.59 -1.27
C TYR A 332 -0.66 -12.08 -1.11
N GLU A 333 -0.97 -10.88 -1.62
CA GLU A 333 -2.34 -10.32 -1.61
C GLU A 333 -3.33 -11.22 -2.34
N HIS A 334 -2.92 -11.92 -3.41
CA HIS A 334 -3.82 -12.79 -4.18
C HIS A 334 -4.39 -13.96 -3.36
N TRP A 335 -3.72 -14.42 -2.30
CA TRP A 335 -4.27 -15.49 -1.46
C TRP A 335 -5.40 -15.01 -0.55
N LEU A 336 -5.50 -13.70 -0.27
CA LEU A 336 -6.71 -13.15 0.34
C LEU A 336 -7.90 -13.28 -0.61
N GLU A 337 -7.70 -13.31 -1.93
CA GLU A 337 -8.77 -13.35 -2.92
C GLU A 337 -9.22 -14.77 -3.28
N VAL A 338 -8.48 -15.78 -2.81
CA VAL A 338 -8.83 -17.18 -3.03
C VAL A 338 -10.15 -17.48 -2.29
N PRO A 339 -11.22 -17.91 -2.97
CA PRO A 339 -12.55 -18.03 -2.37
C PRO A 339 -12.60 -18.90 -1.11
N GLU A 340 -11.87 -20.02 -1.11
CA GLU A 340 -11.80 -20.92 0.06
C GLU A 340 -11.09 -20.31 1.28
N VAL A 341 -10.20 -19.32 1.10
CA VAL A 341 -9.58 -18.58 2.21
C VAL A 341 -10.60 -17.61 2.81
N LEU A 342 -11.25 -16.79 1.98
CA LEU A 342 -12.28 -15.87 2.46
C LEU A 342 -13.47 -16.60 3.09
N GLN A 343 -13.92 -17.70 2.49
CA GLN A 343 -15.05 -18.45 3.01
C GLN A 343 -14.77 -19.10 4.38
N LYS A 344 -13.49 -19.40 4.68
CA LYS A 344 -13.06 -19.94 5.97
C LYS A 344 -12.88 -18.86 7.04
N PHE A 345 -12.32 -17.70 6.68
CA PHE A 345 -11.87 -16.70 7.65
C PHE A 345 -12.67 -15.40 7.69
N ALA A 346 -13.37 -15.03 6.62
CA ALA A 346 -14.28 -13.88 6.63
C ALA A 346 -15.59 -14.28 7.31
N THR A 347 -15.59 -14.28 8.64
CA THR A 347 -16.73 -14.64 9.49
C THR A 347 -17.29 -13.41 10.20
N HIS A 348 -18.61 -13.28 10.28
CA HIS A 348 -19.28 -12.13 10.90
C HIS A 348 -18.92 -12.03 12.39
N ALA A 349 -18.54 -10.83 12.83
CA ALA A 349 -18.07 -10.56 14.19
C ALA A 349 -19.07 -10.97 15.29
N GLU A 350 -20.37 -10.75 15.06
CA GLU A 350 -21.40 -11.06 16.05
C GLU A 350 -21.93 -12.49 15.96
N THR A 351 -22.16 -13.02 14.76
CA THR A 351 -22.87 -14.29 14.55
C THR A 351 -21.93 -15.47 14.34
N GLY A 352 -20.67 -15.21 13.96
CA GLY A 352 -19.70 -16.24 13.60
C GLY A 352 -19.94 -16.90 12.23
N GLU A 353 -21.01 -16.54 11.53
CA GLU A 353 -21.37 -17.11 10.22
C GLU A 353 -20.37 -16.66 9.14
N PRO A 354 -20.03 -17.52 8.17
CA PRO A 354 -19.16 -17.16 7.06
C PRO A 354 -19.82 -16.12 6.14
N ILE A 355 -18.99 -15.36 5.41
CA ILE A 355 -19.46 -14.44 4.39
C ILE A 355 -20.35 -15.18 3.38
N PRO A 356 -21.58 -14.68 3.08
CA PRO A 356 -22.44 -15.31 2.09
C PRO A 356 -21.76 -15.36 0.73
N SER A 357 -21.85 -16.48 0.01
CA SER A 357 -21.21 -16.63 -1.31
C SER A 357 -21.60 -15.52 -2.29
N ALA A 358 -22.86 -15.09 -2.29
CA ALA A 358 -23.31 -13.99 -3.15
C ALA A 358 -22.66 -12.63 -2.79
N LEU A 359 -22.34 -12.38 -1.52
CA LEU A 359 -21.61 -11.17 -1.12
C LEU A 359 -20.13 -11.28 -1.48
N LEU A 360 -19.53 -12.47 -1.34
CA LEU A 360 -18.17 -12.75 -1.78
C LEU A 360 -18.01 -12.59 -3.29
N ASP A 361 -18.93 -13.14 -4.09
CA ASP A 361 -18.92 -13.02 -5.54
C ASP A 361 -19.02 -11.56 -5.99
N ARG A 362 -19.86 -10.75 -5.33
CA ARG A 362 -19.96 -9.30 -5.57
C ARG A 362 -18.68 -8.56 -5.20
N LEU A 363 -18.06 -8.90 -4.06
CA LEU A 363 -16.76 -8.33 -3.65
C LEU A 363 -15.68 -8.59 -4.70
N LEU A 364 -15.55 -9.83 -5.15
CA LEU A 364 -14.55 -10.22 -6.14
C LEU A 364 -14.85 -9.60 -7.52
N ALA A 365 -16.12 -9.50 -7.91
CA ALA A 365 -16.52 -8.86 -9.16
C ALA A 365 -16.27 -7.34 -9.18
N ALA A 366 -16.30 -6.68 -8.02
CA ALA A 366 -16.11 -5.24 -7.90
C ALA A 366 -14.63 -4.81 -7.84
N GLN A 367 -13.66 -5.73 -7.92
CA GLN A 367 -12.23 -5.39 -7.75
C GLN A 367 -11.70 -4.32 -8.72
N THR A 368 -12.30 -4.19 -9.91
CA THR A 368 -11.82 -3.26 -10.95
C THR A 368 -12.58 -1.93 -11.03
N TYR A 369 -13.61 -1.71 -10.19
CA TYR A 369 -14.60 -0.65 -10.38
C TYR A 369 -14.05 0.80 -10.41
N ASP A 370 -12.97 1.09 -9.67
CA ASP A 370 -12.33 2.42 -9.57
C ASP A 370 -10.85 2.38 -9.98
N MET A 371 -10.47 1.42 -10.83
CA MET A 371 -9.07 1.22 -11.23
C MET A 371 -8.52 2.39 -12.05
N GLY A 372 -9.35 3.13 -12.78
CA GLY A 372 -8.94 4.38 -13.43
C GLY A 372 -8.37 5.37 -12.41
N PHE A 373 -9.14 5.67 -11.35
CA PHE A 373 -8.72 6.52 -10.26
C PHE A 373 -7.46 6.01 -9.57
N ALA A 374 -7.49 4.76 -9.09
CA ALA A 374 -6.42 4.17 -8.28
C ALA A 374 -5.09 4.12 -9.05
N THR A 375 -5.14 3.91 -10.36
CA THR A 375 -3.96 3.91 -11.23
C THR A 375 -3.47 5.33 -11.49
N VAL A 376 -4.36 6.28 -11.77
CA VAL A 376 -3.99 7.68 -12.04
C VAL A 376 -3.29 8.33 -10.84
N GLU A 377 -3.85 8.26 -9.62
CA GLU A 377 -3.23 8.89 -8.45
C GLU A 377 -1.81 8.34 -8.17
N TYR A 378 -1.60 7.06 -8.45
CA TYR A 378 -0.33 6.36 -8.28
C TYR A 378 0.69 6.75 -9.35
N VAL A 379 0.32 6.60 -10.64
CA VAL A 379 1.23 6.84 -11.76
C VAL A 379 1.65 8.31 -11.81
N ALA A 380 0.75 9.24 -11.47
CA ALA A 380 1.10 10.64 -11.31
C ALA A 380 2.22 10.85 -10.27
N SER A 381 2.15 10.15 -9.14
CA SER A 381 3.19 10.21 -8.10
C SER A 381 4.52 9.63 -8.59
N ALA A 382 4.49 8.51 -9.30
CA ALA A 382 5.68 7.87 -9.86
C ALA A 382 6.35 8.71 -10.97
N LEU A 383 5.55 9.36 -11.83
CA LEU A 383 6.06 10.23 -12.89
C LEU A 383 6.72 11.50 -12.33
N VAL A 384 6.15 12.09 -11.27
CA VAL A 384 6.76 13.23 -10.57
C VAL A 384 8.07 12.81 -9.87
N ASP A 385 8.09 11.67 -9.19
CA ASP A 385 9.32 11.12 -8.60
C ASP A 385 10.42 10.94 -9.65
N LEU A 386 10.11 10.31 -10.79
CA LEU A 386 11.08 10.14 -11.87
C LEU A 386 11.54 11.49 -12.45
N ALA A 387 10.64 12.44 -12.64
CA ALA A 387 10.96 13.76 -13.17
C ALA A 387 11.92 14.55 -12.26
N PHE A 388 11.73 14.46 -10.93
CA PHE A 388 12.64 15.09 -9.97
C PHE A 388 14.07 14.57 -9.99
N HIS A 389 14.28 13.34 -10.47
CA HIS A 389 15.57 12.67 -10.37
C HIS A 389 16.26 12.43 -11.72
N LYS A 390 15.55 12.55 -12.85
CA LYS A 390 16.10 12.38 -14.20
C LYS A 390 16.60 13.69 -14.83
N GLU A 391 16.10 14.83 -14.34
CA GLU A 391 16.45 16.18 -14.78
C GLU A 391 17.30 16.89 -13.72
N ASP A 392 17.72 18.13 -13.99
CA ASP A 392 18.30 18.99 -12.98
C ASP A 392 17.33 19.22 -11.82
N ALA A 393 17.85 19.21 -10.59
CA ALA A 393 17.10 19.43 -9.38
C ALA A 393 16.40 20.80 -9.45
N PRO A 394 15.06 20.84 -9.32
CA PRO A 394 14.32 22.09 -9.40
C PRO A 394 14.58 22.94 -8.15
N GLU A 395 14.72 24.26 -8.35
CA GLU A 395 14.74 25.22 -7.23
C GLU A 395 13.42 25.21 -6.44
N ASP A 396 12.29 25.06 -7.13
CA ASP A 396 10.96 24.91 -6.54
C ASP A 396 10.34 23.54 -6.92
N PRO A 397 10.42 22.54 -6.03
CA PRO A 397 9.81 21.22 -6.26
C PRO A 397 8.30 21.27 -6.48
N MET A 398 7.59 22.23 -5.89
CA MET A 398 6.14 22.35 -6.05
C MET A 398 5.77 22.89 -7.44
N ALA A 399 6.54 23.85 -7.94
CA ALA A 399 6.40 24.33 -9.32
C ALA A 399 6.68 23.20 -10.32
N LYS A 400 7.76 22.44 -10.12
CA LYS A 400 8.08 21.30 -10.99
C LYS A 400 7.03 20.19 -10.92
N GLN A 401 6.49 19.88 -9.74
CA GLN A 401 5.34 18.97 -9.60
C GLN A 401 4.15 19.44 -10.45
N ALA A 402 3.77 20.72 -10.33
CA ALA A 402 2.63 21.27 -11.08
C ALA A 402 2.86 21.25 -12.60
N GLU A 403 4.09 21.54 -13.05
CA GLU A 403 4.50 21.44 -14.46
C GLU A 403 4.32 20.01 -14.98
N VAL A 404 4.84 19.00 -14.27
CA VAL A 404 4.73 17.59 -14.66
C VAL A 404 3.27 17.16 -14.73
N LEU A 405 2.47 17.47 -13.72
CA LEU A 405 1.05 17.12 -13.68
C LEU A 405 0.25 17.79 -14.82
N THR A 406 0.58 19.03 -15.16
CA THR A 406 -0.03 19.75 -16.29
C THR A 406 0.34 19.08 -17.61
N ASN A 407 1.62 18.73 -17.80
CA ASN A 407 2.12 18.13 -19.05
C ASN A 407 1.52 16.74 -19.33
N ILE A 408 1.23 15.96 -18.29
CA ILE A 408 0.59 14.64 -18.44
C ILE A 408 -0.94 14.74 -18.54
N GLY A 409 -1.50 15.95 -18.41
CA GLY A 409 -2.94 16.21 -18.46
C GLY A 409 -3.70 15.63 -17.27
N MET A 410 -3.17 15.77 -16.04
CA MET A 410 -3.80 15.26 -14.82
C MET A 410 -5.30 15.65 -14.73
N PRO A 411 -6.22 14.68 -14.50
CA PRO A 411 -7.63 14.99 -14.28
C PRO A 411 -7.82 15.89 -13.04
N ALA A 412 -8.59 16.97 -13.16
CA ALA A 412 -8.76 17.96 -12.09
C ALA A 412 -9.39 17.40 -10.81
N ALA A 413 -10.21 16.35 -10.93
CA ALA A 413 -10.87 15.68 -9.82
C ALA A 413 -9.96 14.68 -9.08
N ILE A 414 -8.70 14.50 -9.51
CA ILE A 414 -7.78 13.53 -8.91
C ILE A 414 -6.48 14.24 -8.52
N THR A 415 -5.93 13.91 -7.36
CA THR A 415 -4.61 14.36 -6.91
C THR A 415 -3.61 13.22 -6.94
N MET A 416 -2.33 13.54 -6.82
CA MET A 416 -1.31 12.51 -6.54
C MET A 416 -1.68 11.73 -5.28
N ARG A 417 -1.38 10.42 -5.27
CA ARG A 417 -1.46 9.58 -4.07
C ARG A 417 -0.59 10.13 -2.95
N HIS A 418 0.58 10.67 -3.30
CA HIS A 418 1.47 11.36 -2.37
C HIS A 418 2.00 12.65 -3.01
N ALA A 419 1.59 13.82 -2.53
CA ALA A 419 2.19 15.08 -2.96
C ALA A 419 3.58 15.25 -2.33
N THR A 420 4.44 16.03 -3.00
CA THR A 420 5.86 16.23 -2.66
C THR A 420 6.12 16.46 -1.16
N PRO A 421 5.42 17.37 -0.45
CA PRO A 421 5.75 17.69 0.94
C PRO A 421 5.42 16.58 1.94
N HIS A 422 4.65 15.58 1.52
CA HIS A 422 4.32 14.40 2.31
C HIS A 422 4.65 13.07 1.64
N PHE A 423 5.53 13.10 0.64
CA PHE A 423 5.93 11.91 -0.11
C PHE A 423 7.07 11.15 0.59
N ALA A 424 6.76 10.59 1.77
CA ALA A 424 7.75 9.93 2.63
C ALA A 424 8.53 8.79 1.94
N HIS A 425 7.91 8.06 1.00
CA HIS A 425 8.60 7.03 0.21
C HIS A 425 9.85 7.58 -0.51
N VAL A 426 9.76 8.80 -1.02
CA VAL A 426 10.81 9.45 -1.82
C VAL A 426 11.75 10.29 -0.96
N PHE A 427 11.25 10.97 0.07
CA PHE A 427 12.02 11.98 0.81
C PHE A 427 12.43 11.58 2.24
N ALA A 428 11.84 10.54 2.84
CA ALA A 428 12.23 10.10 4.19
C ALA A 428 13.54 9.28 4.23
N GLY A 429 14.09 8.97 3.05
CA GLY A 429 15.32 8.21 2.84
C GLY A 429 15.47 7.87 1.35
N ASP A 430 16.41 6.99 1.02
CA ASP A 430 16.68 6.59 -0.38
C ASP A 430 16.00 5.27 -0.78
N GLY A 431 14.97 4.87 -0.04
CA GLY A 431 14.24 3.62 -0.26
C GLY A 431 13.57 3.56 -1.63
N TYR A 432 12.78 4.59 -1.99
CA TYR A 432 12.03 4.66 -3.25
C TYR A 432 12.30 5.96 -4.04
N SER A 433 13.39 6.68 -3.75
CA SER A 433 13.77 7.86 -4.54
C SER A 433 14.19 7.45 -5.96
N SER A 434 13.53 7.99 -6.99
CA SER A 434 13.58 7.47 -8.37
C SER A 434 13.20 5.99 -8.46
N GLY A 435 12.33 5.54 -7.57
CA GLY A 435 11.99 4.14 -7.35
C GLY A 435 10.53 3.93 -6.99
N TYR A 436 9.68 4.97 -6.98
CA TYR A 436 8.26 4.76 -6.66
C TYR A 436 7.53 3.94 -7.74
N TYR A 437 8.06 3.92 -8.98
CA TYR A 437 7.58 3.05 -10.07
C TYR A 437 7.67 1.55 -9.74
N SER A 438 8.50 1.17 -8.75
CA SER A 438 8.75 -0.22 -8.37
C SER A 438 7.48 -0.99 -8.02
N TYR A 439 6.48 -0.35 -7.42
CA TYR A 439 5.18 -1.00 -7.17
C TYR A 439 4.50 -1.44 -8.47
N MET A 440 4.49 -0.60 -9.50
CA MET A 440 3.91 -0.97 -10.80
C MET A 440 4.75 -2.01 -11.52
N TRP A 441 6.08 -1.93 -11.40
CA TRP A 441 6.97 -2.92 -12.00
C TRP A 441 6.75 -4.30 -11.39
N SER A 442 6.69 -4.37 -10.06
CA SER A 442 6.39 -5.62 -9.33
C SER A 442 4.96 -6.10 -9.58
N GLU A 443 3.99 -5.22 -9.81
CA GLU A 443 2.62 -5.60 -10.17
C GLU A 443 2.49 -6.18 -11.60
N VAL A 444 3.46 -5.91 -12.49
CA VAL A 444 3.55 -6.68 -13.73
C VAL A 444 3.97 -8.12 -13.44
N MET A 445 4.71 -8.34 -12.35
CA MET A 445 5.31 -9.63 -12.00
C MET A 445 4.44 -10.48 -11.07
N ASP A 446 3.66 -9.88 -10.17
CA ASP A 446 2.85 -10.59 -9.17
C ASP A 446 1.66 -11.34 -9.79
N ALA A 447 0.91 -10.70 -10.69
CA ALA A 447 -0.25 -11.27 -11.34
C ALA A 447 0.18 -12.45 -12.23
N ASP A 448 1.32 -12.31 -12.91
CA ASP A 448 1.91 -13.40 -13.70
C ASP A 448 2.51 -14.50 -12.83
N ALA A 449 3.03 -14.16 -11.63
CA ALA A 449 3.53 -15.15 -10.68
C ALA A 449 2.38 -15.96 -10.08
N PHE A 450 1.25 -15.31 -9.74
CA PHE A 450 0.05 -16.00 -9.27
C PHE A 450 -0.61 -16.81 -10.39
N GLU A 451 -0.51 -16.37 -11.64
CA GLU A 451 -0.97 -17.15 -12.79
C GLU A 451 -0.27 -18.51 -12.91
N ALA A 452 0.98 -18.65 -12.44
CA ALA A 452 1.64 -19.96 -12.38
C ALA A 452 0.88 -20.97 -11.49
N PHE A 453 0.29 -20.49 -10.39
CA PHE A 453 -0.56 -21.33 -9.53
C PHE A 453 -1.90 -21.64 -10.20
N ARG A 454 -2.49 -20.67 -10.93
CA ARG A 454 -3.71 -20.92 -11.72
C ARG A 454 -3.48 -21.93 -12.84
N GLU A 455 -2.34 -21.85 -13.54
CA GLU A 455 -1.92 -22.81 -14.57
C GLU A 455 -1.73 -24.23 -14.00
N ALA A 456 -1.28 -24.34 -12.75
CA ALA A 456 -1.19 -25.61 -12.02
C ALA A 456 -2.56 -26.15 -11.57
N GLY A 457 -3.61 -25.32 -11.57
CA GLY A 457 -4.97 -25.68 -11.19
C GLY A 457 -5.24 -25.66 -9.68
N ASP A 458 -4.27 -25.23 -8.87
CA ASP A 458 -4.39 -25.14 -7.41
C ASP A 458 -3.65 -23.89 -6.89
N PRO A 459 -4.33 -22.94 -6.21
CA PRO A 459 -3.67 -21.78 -5.60
C PRO A 459 -2.64 -22.15 -4.52
N PHE A 460 -2.58 -23.43 -4.11
CA PHE A 460 -1.63 -23.98 -3.14
C PHE A 460 -0.76 -25.09 -3.72
N ASP A 461 -0.60 -25.16 -5.05
CA ASP A 461 0.24 -26.18 -5.70
C ASP A 461 1.65 -26.25 -5.08
N ALA A 462 2.01 -27.43 -4.58
CA ALA A 462 3.22 -27.64 -3.80
C ALA A 462 4.51 -27.49 -4.63
N GLU A 463 4.49 -27.84 -5.92
CA GLU A 463 5.66 -27.70 -6.78
C GLU A 463 5.93 -26.22 -7.08
N THR A 464 4.88 -25.46 -7.38
CA THR A 464 4.94 -24.03 -7.65
C THR A 464 5.33 -23.25 -6.39
N ALA A 465 4.74 -23.57 -5.23
CA ALA A 465 5.13 -22.99 -3.94
C ALA A 465 6.62 -23.25 -3.62
N LYS A 466 7.12 -24.47 -3.88
CA LYS A 466 8.54 -24.80 -3.69
C LYS A 466 9.45 -23.99 -4.62
N LYS A 467 9.06 -23.79 -5.89
CA LYS A 467 9.82 -22.92 -6.82
C LYS A 467 9.83 -21.47 -6.34
N LEU A 468 8.68 -20.96 -5.88
CA LEU A 468 8.55 -19.61 -5.32
C LEU A 468 9.48 -19.44 -4.12
N GLU A 469 9.48 -20.39 -3.18
CA GLU A 469 10.38 -20.34 -2.02
C GLU A 469 11.85 -20.41 -2.45
N THR A 470 12.20 -21.35 -3.33
CA THR A 470 13.60 -21.58 -3.74
C THR A 470 14.20 -20.41 -4.50
N HIS A 471 13.43 -19.79 -5.39
CA HIS A 471 13.96 -18.80 -6.32
C HIS A 471 13.67 -17.36 -5.90
N ILE A 472 12.65 -17.13 -5.07
CA ILE A 472 12.27 -15.78 -4.66
C ILE A 472 12.51 -15.63 -3.15
N LEU A 473 11.73 -16.31 -2.31
CA LEU A 473 11.65 -16.00 -0.86
C LEU A 473 12.92 -16.36 -0.08
N SER A 474 13.62 -17.43 -0.46
CA SER A 474 14.85 -17.88 0.22
C SER A 474 16.12 -17.29 -0.36
N ALA A 475 16.06 -16.76 -1.57
CA ALA A 475 17.22 -16.35 -2.35
C ALA A 475 17.82 -15.03 -1.88
N GLY A 476 16.99 -14.11 -1.36
CA GLY A 476 17.39 -12.72 -1.10
C GLY A 476 18.16 -12.11 -2.29
N GLY A 477 19.12 -11.25 -2.02
CA GLY A 477 19.98 -10.62 -3.04
C GLY A 477 21.11 -11.53 -3.56
N SER A 478 20.92 -12.86 -3.61
CA SER A 478 21.99 -13.79 -4.01
C SER A 478 22.26 -13.85 -5.52
N LYS A 479 21.32 -13.39 -6.34
CA LYS A 479 21.42 -13.25 -7.80
C LYS A 479 20.60 -12.05 -8.26
N GLU A 480 20.82 -11.63 -9.50
CA GLU A 480 20.01 -10.61 -10.17
C GLU A 480 18.53 -11.04 -10.23
N ALA A 481 17.64 -10.05 -10.08
CA ALA A 481 16.23 -10.30 -9.84
C ALA A 481 15.50 -10.91 -11.07
N ASP A 482 15.93 -10.55 -12.28
CA ASP A 482 15.45 -11.13 -13.55
C ASP A 482 15.80 -12.62 -13.68
N VAL A 483 17.01 -13.01 -13.24
CA VAL A 483 17.46 -14.40 -13.18
C VAL A 483 16.62 -15.19 -12.19
N LEU A 484 16.37 -14.63 -10.99
CA LEU A 484 15.54 -15.25 -9.96
C LEU A 484 14.08 -15.44 -10.45
N TYR A 485 13.49 -14.40 -11.04
CA TYR A 485 12.13 -14.48 -11.56
C TYR A 485 12.02 -15.47 -12.72
N THR A 486 12.96 -15.45 -13.66
CA THR A 486 12.97 -16.40 -14.79
C THR A 486 13.16 -17.83 -14.31
N ALA A 487 13.93 -18.07 -13.25
CA ALA A 487 14.06 -19.40 -12.66
C ALA A 487 12.75 -19.91 -12.03
N PHE A 488 11.96 -19.01 -11.44
CA PHE A 488 10.62 -19.32 -10.92
C PHE A 488 9.58 -19.52 -12.04
N ARG A 489 9.44 -18.53 -12.92
CA ARG A 489 8.32 -18.43 -13.87
C ARG A 489 8.62 -19.00 -15.26
N GLY A 490 9.90 -19.12 -15.61
CA GLY A 490 10.38 -19.54 -16.94
C GLY A 490 10.52 -18.40 -17.94
N ARG A 491 9.92 -17.23 -17.68
CA ARG A 491 9.97 -16.04 -18.55
C ARG A 491 9.66 -14.77 -17.76
N MET A 492 9.99 -13.61 -18.32
CA MET A 492 9.54 -12.31 -17.80
C MET A 492 8.11 -11.99 -18.26
N PRO A 493 7.30 -11.26 -17.47
CA PRO A 493 5.95 -10.86 -17.85
C PRO A 493 5.95 -9.62 -18.74
N GLY A 494 4.82 -9.38 -19.41
CA GLY A 494 4.57 -8.16 -20.17
C GLY A 494 3.51 -7.28 -19.51
N VAL A 495 3.59 -5.96 -19.72
CA VAL A 495 2.66 -4.99 -19.12
C VAL A 495 1.18 -5.21 -19.50
N ASP A 496 0.91 -5.94 -20.60
CA ASP A 496 -0.46 -6.25 -21.01
C ASP A 496 -1.18 -7.10 -19.93
N ALA A 497 -0.46 -7.96 -19.20
CA ALA A 497 -1.04 -8.73 -18.10
C ALA A 497 -1.53 -7.83 -16.95
N LEU A 498 -0.73 -6.84 -16.57
CA LEU A 498 -1.10 -5.81 -15.59
C LEU A 498 -2.34 -5.03 -16.06
N LEU A 499 -2.33 -4.54 -17.30
CA LEU A 499 -3.46 -3.77 -17.85
C LEU A 499 -4.74 -4.63 -17.87
N LYS A 500 -4.63 -5.93 -18.15
CA LYS A 500 -5.76 -6.86 -18.06
C LYS A 500 -6.28 -6.98 -16.63
N GLY A 501 -5.39 -7.18 -15.67
CA GLY A 501 -5.74 -7.30 -14.24
C GLY A 501 -6.44 -6.05 -13.69
N ARG A 502 -6.06 -4.86 -14.18
CA ARG A 502 -6.68 -3.59 -13.82
C ARG A 502 -7.95 -3.26 -14.62
N GLY A 503 -8.38 -4.10 -15.56
CA GLY A 503 -9.50 -3.81 -16.45
C GLY A 503 -9.25 -2.63 -17.41
N LEU A 504 -7.97 -2.36 -17.72
CA LEU A 504 -7.51 -1.22 -18.51
C LEU A 504 -7.02 -1.59 -19.92
N LEU A 505 -7.06 -2.87 -20.30
CA LEU A 505 -6.90 -3.25 -21.70
C LEU A 505 -8.21 -2.96 -22.46
N ASP A 506 -8.12 -2.20 -23.54
CA ASP A 506 -9.21 -2.09 -24.50
C ASP A 506 -9.55 -3.50 -25.00
N VAL A 507 -10.82 -3.92 -24.83
CA VAL A 507 -11.31 -5.16 -25.44
C VAL A 507 -11.35 -4.91 -26.94
N ALA A 508 -10.40 -5.49 -27.66
CA ALA A 508 -10.31 -5.42 -29.12
C ALA A 508 -11.57 -5.95 -29.82
#